data_AF-A0A0C3QJC0-F1
#
_entry.id   AF-A0A0C3QJC0-F1
#
_cell.length_a   1.000
_cell.length_b   1.000
_cell.length_c   1.000
_cell.angle_alpha   90.00
_cell.angle_beta   90.00
_cell.angle_gamma   90.00
#
_symmetry.space_group_name_H-M   'P 1'
#
loop_
_entity.id
_entity.type
_entity.pdbx_description
1 polymer ?
#
loop_
_entity_poly.entity_id
_entity_poly.type
_entity_poly.pdbx_seq_one_letter_code
_entity_poly.pdbx_strand_id
1 'polypeptide(L)'
;MTGQSEYQGGQIHHGGELFEKAASVFSIPELASMVFAFADQATLAACAVVCPLWKEPALDELWKHLDSVLPLTELLPDVGTLSLSEEVDDLVRLMRSVDWTKFRSYAQRVRNLNVEPSYDPYESSFIPRGP
;
A
#
# COMPACT_ATOMS: atom_id res chain seq x y z
N MET A 1 -1.41 -3.60 -66.32
CA MET A 1 -0.73 -2.73 -65.34
C MET A 1 -1.59 -2.69 -64.09
N THR A 2 -1.34 -3.60 -63.15
CA THR A 2 -2.01 -3.62 -61.84
C THR A 2 -0.94 -4.06 -60.85
N GLY A 3 -0.48 -3.09 -60.06
CA GLY A 3 0.62 -3.25 -59.12
C GLY A 3 0.20 -4.11 -57.93
N GLN A 4 1.04 -5.08 -57.59
CA GLN A 4 1.03 -5.78 -56.32
C GLN A 4 1.65 -4.85 -55.26
N SER A 5 0.92 -4.58 -54.18
CA SER A 5 1.46 -3.94 -52.98
C SER A 5 1.66 -5.03 -51.93
N GLU A 6 2.88 -5.54 -51.86
CA GLU A 6 3.39 -6.38 -50.79
C GLU A 6 3.50 -5.53 -49.52
N TYR A 7 2.59 -5.73 -48.58
CA TYR A 7 2.69 -5.17 -47.23
C TYR A 7 3.54 -6.13 -46.39
N GLN A 8 4.84 -5.86 -46.28
CA GLN A 8 5.70 -6.49 -45.28
C GLN A 8 5.39 -5.89 -43.91
N GLY A 9 4.73 -6.71 -43.06
CA GLY A 9 4.52 -6.41 -41.65
C GLY A 9 5.87 -6.31 -40.92
N GLY A 10 6.21 -5.10 -40.50
CA GLY A 10 7.40 -4.81 -39.71
C GLY A 10 7.38 -5.55 -38.38
N GLN A 11 8.47 -6.27 -38.13
CA GLN A 11 8.76 -7.04 -36.93
C GLN A 11 8.68 -6.21 -35.64
N ILE A 12 7.76 -6.57 -34.75
CA ILE A 12 7.59 -6.03 -33.38
C ILE A 12 8.35 -6.89 -32.34
N HIS A 13 9.42 -7.58 -32.73
CA HIS A 13 10.01 -8.64 -31.89
C HIS A 13 10.89 -8.12 -30.74
N HIS A 14 11.46 -6.91 -30.84
CA HIS A 14 12.47 -6.46 -29.87
C HIS A 14 11.88 -5.94 -28.54
N GLY A 15 10.67 -5.35 -28.58
CA GLY A 15 9.99 -4.90 -27.37
C GLY A 15 9.49 -6.06 -26.49
N GLY A 16 9.12 -7.19 -27.11
CA GLY A 16 8.65 -8.37 -26.38
C GLY A 16 9.73 -9.04 -25.54
N GLU A 17 10.97 -9.13 -26.06
CA GLU A 17 12.07 -9.80 -25.38
C GLU A 17 12.55 -9.05 -24.12
N LEU A 18 12.55 -7.71 -24.16
CA LEU A 18 12.87 -6.88 -23.00
C LEU A 18 11.77 -6.94 -21.94
N PHE A 19 10.50 -6.93 -22.37
CA PHE A 19 9.38 -7.08 -21.46
C PHE A 19 9.38 -8.46 -20.78
N GLU A 20 9.71 -9.52 -21.52
CA GLU A 20 9.83 -10.89 -20.99
C GLU A 20 10.97 -11.01 -19.98
N LYS A 21 12.14 -10.42 -20.28
CA LYS A 21 13.27 -10.39 -19.34
C LYS A 21 12.97 -9.57 -18.08
N ALA A 22 12.34 -8.39 -18.23
CA ALA A 22 11.91 -7.59 -17.09
C ALA A 22 10.87 -8.35 -16.25
N ALA A 23 9.87 -8.97 -16.88
CA ALA A 23 8.88 -9.79 -16.20
C ALA A 23 9.52 -10.97 -15.45
N SER A 24 10.58 -11.58 -15.99
CA SER A 24 11.33 -12.64 -15.32
C SER A 24 12.00 -12.18 -14.02
N VAL A 25 12.54 -10.95 -13.96
CA VAL A 25 13.14 -10.41 -12.72
C VAL A 25 12.06 -10.21 -11.65
N PHE A 26 10.91 -9.66 -12.03
CA PHE A 26 9.78 -9.47 -11.12
C PHE A 26 9.04 -10.76 -10.76
N SER A 27 9.35 -11.89 -11.41
CA SER A 27 8.83 -13.20 -11.01
C SER A 27 9.49 -13.73 -9.73
N ILE A 28 10.61 -13.14 -9.32
CA ILE A 28 11.28 -13.42 -8.05
C ILE A 28 10.91 -12.29 -7.07
N PRO A 29 10.07 -12.56 -6.06
CA PRO A 29 9.59 -11.54 -5.12
C PRO A 29 10.73 -10.78 -4.43
N GLU A 30 11.81 -11.47 -4.07
CA GLU A 30 12.95 -10.88 -3.37
C GLU A 30 13.66 -9.83 -4.23
N LEU A 31 13.80 -10.08 -5.54
CA LEU A 31 14.42 -9.12 -6.45
C LEU A 31 13.50 -7.93 -6.71
N ALA A 32 12.19 -8.17 -6.83
CA ALA A 32 11.20 -7.11 -6.95
C ALA A 32 11.26 -6.19 -5.72
N SER A 33 11.24 -6.75 -4.51
CA SER A 33 11.35 -5.99 -3.26
C SER A 33 12.67 -5.21 -3.19
N MET A 34 13.80 -5.77 -3.63
CA MET A 34 15.08 -5.05 -3.66
C MET A 34 15.03 -3.82 -4.58
N VAL A 35 14.39 -3.92 -5.75
CA VAL A 35 14.24 -2.78 -6.67
C VAL A 35 13.35 -1.70 -6.05
N PHE A 36 12.20 -2.10 -5.51
CA PHE A 36 11.23 -1.17 -4.92
C PHE A 36 11.74 -0.53 -3.62
N ALA A 37 12.63 -1.18 -2.87
CA ALA A 37 13.22 -0.62 -1.65
C ALA A 37 14.03 0.67 -1.88
N PHE A 38 14.41 0.99 -3.12
CA PHE A 38 15.09 2.24 -3.47
C PHE A 38 14.15 3.34 -3.99
N ALA A 39 12.85 3.06 -4.13
CA ALA A 39 11.86 4.02 -4.57
C ALA A 39 11.27 4.83 -3.39
N ASP A 40 10.85 6.06 -3.66
CA ASP A 40 10.10 6.86 -2.69
C ASP A 40 8.61 6.45 -2.65
N GLN A 41 7.88 6.93 -1.63
CA GLN A 41 6.46 6.59 -1.44
C GLN A 41 5.60 6.94 -2.66
N ALA A 42 5.87 8.07 -3.32
CA ALA A 42 5.12 8.48 -4.51
C ALA A 42 5.37 7.53 -5.70
N THR A 43 6.62 7.13 -5.92
CA THR A 43 6.99 6.18 -6.97
C THR A 43 6.41 4.80 -6.67
N LEU A 44 6.47 4.33 -5.42
CA LEU A 44 5.88 3.06 -5.01
C LEU A 44 4.37 3.00 -5.26
N ALA A 45 3.65 4.08 -4.93
CA ALA A 45 2.22 4.20 -5.19
C ALA A 45 1.91 4.16 -6.69
N ALA A 46 2.73 4.82 -7.51
CA ALA A 46 2.61 4.76 -8.97
C ALA A 46 2.91 3.34 -9.49
N CYS A 47 3.97 2.69 -9.02
CA CYS A 47 4.35 1.33 -9.42
C CYS A 47 3.24 0.31 -9.09
N ALA A 48 2.55 0.48 -7.96
CA ALA A 48 1.48 -0.41 -7.52
C ALA A 48 0.29 -0.48 -8.51
N VAL A 49 0.12 0.55 -9.35
CA VAL A 49 -1.00 0.64 -10.32
C VAL A 49 -0.59 0.40 -11.77
N VAL A 50 0.69 0.14 -12.06
CA VAL A 50 1.18 -0.09 -13.43
C VAL A 50 0.68 -1.42 -14.00
N CYS A 51 0.94 -2.54 -13.31
CA CYS A 51 0.54 -3.87 -13.75
C CYS A 51 0.37 -4.83 -12.57
N PRO A 52 -0.34 -5.96 -12.76
CA PRO A 52 -0.57 -6.93 -11.68
C PRO A 52 0.70 -7.51 -11.07
N LEU A 53 1.78 -7.63 -11.86
CA LEU A 53 3.06 -8.17 -11.41
C LEU A 53 3.78 -7.23 -10.44
N TRP A 54 3.63 -5.92 -10.62
CA TRP A 54 4.29 -4.90 -9.79
C TRP A 54 3.48 -4.55 -8.56
N LYS A 55 2.16 -4.76 -8.63
CA LYS A 55 1.21 -4.37 -7.59
C LYS A 55 1.60 -4.86 -6.20
N GLU A 56 1.75 -6.17 -6.05
CA GLU A 56 2.03 -6.78 -4.75
C GLU A 56 3.38 -6.34 -4.15
N PRO A 57 4.52 -6.48 -4.85
CA PRO A 57 5.80 -6.09 -4.28
C PRO A 57 5.94 -4.57 -4.06
N ALA A 58 5.31 -3.73 -4.90
CA ALA A 58 5.29 -2.29 -4.68
C ALA A 58 4.44 -1.91 -3.46
N LEU A 59 3.27 -2.55 -3.26
CA LEU A 59 2.46 -2.35 -2.06
C LEU A 59 3.15 -2.86 -0.79
N ASP A 60 3.90 -3.97 -0.90
CA ASP A 60 4.67 -4.49 0.23
C ASP A 60 5.70 -3.47 0.71
N GLU A 61 6.49 -2.88 -0.19
CA GLU A 61 7.45 -1.83 0.20
C GLU A 61 6.78 -0.51 0.59
N LEU A 62 5.69 -0.09 -0.08
CA LEU A 62 4.93 1.13 0.23
C LEU A 62 4.43 1.14 1.69
N TRP A 63 3.87 0.00 2.12
CA TRP A 63 3.27 -0.13 3.44
C TRP A 63 4.23 -0.65 4.50
N LYS A 64 5.45 -1.07 4.13
CA LYS A 64 6.43 -1.68 5.04
C LYS A 64 6.80 -0.79 6.22
N HIS A 65 7.01 0.50 5.94
CA HIS A 65 7.44 1.50 6.91
C HIS A 65 6.42 2.64 6.92
N LEU A 66 5.68 2.77 8.02
CA LEU A 66 4.73 3.85 8.22
C LEU A 66 5.20 4.75 9.36
N ASP A 67 5.15 6.06 9.14
CA ASP A 67 5.44 7.06 10.16
C ASP A 67 4.22 7.37 11.06
N SER A 68 3.07 6.80 10.72
CA SER A 68 1.83 6.98 11.45
C SER A 68 0.86 5.84 11.15
N VAL A 69 -0.07 5.58 12.07
CA VAL A 69 -1.19 4.64 11.86
C VAL A 69 -2.26 5.23 10.94
N LEU A 70 -2.23 6.55 10.70
CA LEU A 70 -3.26 7.26 9.95
C LEU A 70 -3.61 6.63 8.59
N PRO A 71 -2.65 6.22 7.73
CA PRO A 71 -2.96 5.58 6.46
C PRO A 71 -3.77 4.28 6.60
N LEU A 72 -3.58 3.51 7.67
CA LEU A 72 -4.41 2.34 7.96
C LEU A 72 -5.81 2.74 8.44
N THR A 73 -5.91 3.79 9.25
CA THR A 73 -7.22 4.26 9.75
C THR A 73 -8.07 4.90 8.66
N GLU A 74 -7.46 5.44 7.60
CA GLU A 74 -8.19 5.92 6.41
C GLU A 74 -8.91 4.80 5.65
N LEU A 75 -8.53 3.53 5.88
CA LEU A 75 -9.27 2.38 5.36
C LEU A 75 -10.53 2.07 6.19
N LEU A 76 -10.62 2.64 7.39
CA LEU A 76 -11.78 2.54 8.26
C LEU A 76 -12.71 3.73 8.02
N PRO A 77 -14.02 3.58 8.25
CA PRO A 77 -14.94 4.69 8.24
C PRO A 77 -14.54 5.72 9.30
N ASP A 78 -14.75 7.00 9.00
CA ASP A 78 -14.43 8.08 9.92
C ASP A 78 -15.34 8.04 11.14
N VAL A 79 -14.81 7.53 12.25
CA VAL A 79 -15.49 7.43 13.54
C VAL A 79 -15.79 8.82 14.12
N GLY A 80 -15.03 9.85 13.72
CA GLY A 80 -15.26 11.24 14.13
C GLY A 80 -16.53 11.86 13.53
N THR A 81 -17.12 11.24 12.50
CA THR A 81 -18.42 11.65 11.97
C THR A 81 -19.59 11.23 12.87
N LEU A 82 -19.37 10.26 13.76
CA LEU A 82 -20.39 9.87 14.72
C LEU A 82 -20.51 10.97 15.78
N SER A 83 -21.66 11.65 15.84
CA SER A 83 -21.90 12.62 16.90
C SER A 83 -21.85 11.94 18.27
N LEU A 84 -21.37 12.64 19.30
CA LEU A 84 -21.38 12.16 20.70
C LEU A 84 -22.79 11.82 21.23
N SER A 85 -23.85 12.14 20.47
CA SER A 85 -25.24 11.80 20.73
C SER A 85 -25.72 10.52 20.05
N GLU A 86 -24.92 9.91 19.19
CA GLU A 86 -25.30 8.71 18.45
C GLU A 86 -25.20 7.46 19.33
N GLU A 87 -26.17 6.58 19.16
CA GLU A 87 -26.32 5.37 19.95
C GLU A 87 -25.25 4.34 19.54
N VAL A 88 -24.87 3.45 20.46
CA VAL A 88 -23.91 2.35 20.22
C VAL A 88 -24.23 1.55 18.94
N ASP A 89 -25.51 1.49 18.57
CA ASP A 89 -26.00 0.82 17.37
C ASP A 89 -25.47 1.43 16.07
N ASP A 90 -25.27 2.75 15.98
CA ASP A 90 -24.75 3.40 14.77
C ASP A 90 -23.25 3.12 14.59
N LEU A 91 -22.48 3.11 15.68
CA LEU A 91 -21.09 2.64 15.67
C LEU A 91 -21.01 1.17 15.22
N VAL A 92 -21.86 0.29 15.77
CA VAL A 92 -21.88 -1.13 15.39
C VAL A 92 -22.23 -1.32 13.91
N ARG A 93 -23.17 -0.53 13.38
CA ARG A 93 -23.52 -0.55 11.95
C ARG A 93 -22.36 -0.05 11.08
N LEU A 94 -21.69 1.02 11.49
CA LEU A 94 -20.50 1.55 10.82
C LEU A 94 -19.38 0.51 10.78
N MET A 95 -19.05 -0.10 11.91
CA MET A 95 -18.00 -1.13 12.01
C MET A 95 -18.33 -2.40 11.22
N ARG A 96 -19.61 -2.71 11.01
CA ARG A 96 -20.06 -3.84 10.18
C ARG A 96 -19.91 -3.54 8.68
N SER A 97 -19.90 -2.27 8.29
CA SER A 97 -19.72 -1.87 6.88
C SER A 97 -18.25 -1.90 6.43
N VAL A 98 -17.32 -2.01 7.37
CA VAL A 98 -15.87 -2.04 7.10
C VAL A 98 -15.49 -3.29 6.31
N ASP A 99 -14.73 -3.07 5.24
CA ASP A 99 -14.02 -4.15 4.57
C ASP A 99 -12.76 -4.55 5.36
N TRP A 100 -12.97 -5.40 6.36
CA TRP A 100 -11.89 -5.96 7.18
C TRP A 100 -10.89 -6.79 6.37
N THR A 101 -11.28 -7.30 5.20
CA THR A 101 -10.37 -8.06 4.32
C THR A 101 -9.37 -7.11 3.68
N LYS A 102 -9.85 -5.97 3.17
CA LYS A 102 -9.00 -4.91 2.64
C LYS A 102 -8.11 -4.30 3.73
N PHE A 103 -8.68 -3.98 4.90
CA PHE A 103 -7.87 -3.48 6.02
C PHE A 103 -6.73 -4.45 6.37
N ARG A 104 -7.05 -5.74 6.53
CA ARG A 104 -6.05 -6.77 6.85
C ARG A 104 -5.00 -6.92 5.75
N SER A 105 -5.38 -6.82 4.47
CA SER A 105 -4.45 -7.01 3.35
C SER A 105 -3.37 -5.92 3.26
N TYR A 106 -3.65 -4.71 3.74
CA TYR A 106 -2.67 -3.63 3.90
C TYR A 106 -1.94 -3.73 5.24
N ALA A 107 -2.67 -3.95 6.34
CA ALA A 107 -2.09 -4.02 7.68
C ALA A 107 -1.00 -5.10 7.82
N GLN A 108 -1.15 -6.25 7.18
CA GLN A 108 -0.16 -7.33 7.23
C GLN A 108 1.18 -7.00 6.54
N ARG A 109 1.21 -5.96 5.70
CA ARG A 109 2.43 -5.51 5.01
C ARG A 109 3.30 -4.63 5.88
N VAL A 110 2.70 -3.99 6.90
CA VAL A 110 3.41 -3.10 7.82
C VAL A 110 4.39 -3.90 8.67
N ARG A 111 5.69 -3.56 8.56
CA ARG A 111 6.78 -4.16 9.32
C ARG A 111 7.30 -3.25 10.41
N ASN A 112 7.25 -1.95 10.18
CA ASN A 112 7.67 -0.94 11.13
C ASN A 112 6.64 0.19 11.17
N LEU A 113 6.25 0.55 12.38
CA LEU A 113 5.40 1.69 12.66
C LEU A 113 6.20 2.62 13.56
N ASN A 114 6.54 3.80 13.07
CA ASN A 114 7.13 4.83 13.90
C ASN A 114 5.98 5.53 14.64
N VAL A 115 5.99 5.45 15.96
CA VAL A 115 5.05 6.18 16.80
C VAL A 115 5.88 7.24 17.49
N GLU A 116 5.73 8.50 17.07
CA GLU A 116 6.30 9.59 17.85
C GLU A 116 5.69 9.52 19.25
N PRO A 117 6.52 9.50 20.32
CA PRO A 117 6.01 9.50 21.67
C PRO A 117 5.18 10.77 21.85
N SER A 118 3.87 10.61 22.00
CA SER A 118 3.00 11.73 22.33
C SER A 118 3.50 12.30 23.64
N TYR A 119 3.89 13.58 23.63
CA TYR A 119 4.17 14.30 24.86
C TYR A 119 2.89 14.29 25.71
N ASP A 120 2.87 13.44 26.74
CA ASP A 120 1.81 13.46 27.75
C ASP A 120 2.26 14.41 28.87
N PRO A 121 1.72 15.65 28.93
CA PRO A 121 2.09 16.61 29.97
C PRO A 121 1.72 16.13 31.38
N TYR A 122 0.91 15.08 31.52
CA TYR A 122 0.46 14.53 32.78
C TYR A 122 1.30 13.33 33.24
N GLU A 123 2.12 12.72 32.38
CA GLU A 123 2.98 11.58 32.76
C GLU A 123 4.02 11.95 33.83
N SER A 124 4.51 13.20 33.79
CA SER A 124 5.45 13.74 34.80
C SER A 124 4.82 13.97 36.19
N SER A 125 3.50 13.86 36.33
CA SER A 125 2.79 14.01 37.61
C SER A 125 2.60 12.68 38.36
N PHE A 126 3.00 11.55 37.77
CA PHE A 126 2.94 10.24 38.39
C PHE A 126 4.04 10.12 39.46
N ILE A 127 3.78 10.70 40.64
CA ILE A 127 4.62 10.46 41.83
C ILE A 127 4.36 9.02 42.27
N PRO A 128 5.35 8.12 42.21
CA PRO A 128 5.18 6.78 42.73
C PRO A 128 4.87 6.89 44.22
N ARG A 129 3.69 6.42 44.64
CA ARG A 129 3.42 6.24 46.06
C ARG A 129 4.38 5.16 46.54
N GLY A 130 5.36 5.58 47.35
CA GLY A 130 6.30 4.68 48.01
C GLY A 130 5.59 3.68 48.93
N PRO A 131 6.31 2.62 49.32
CA PRO A 131 5.77 1.46 50.04
C PRO A 131 5.14 1.80 51.39
#